data_AF-A0A1F7JMS9-F1
#
_entry.id   AF-A0A1F7JMS9-F1
#
_cell.length_a   1.000
_cell.length_b   1.000
_cell.length_c   1.000
_cell.angle_alpha   90.00
_cell.angle_beta   90.00
_cell.angle_gamma   90.00
#
_symmetry.space_group_name_H-M   'P 1'
#
loop_
_entity.id
_entity.type
_entity.pdbx_description
1 polymer ?
#
loop_
_entity_poly.entity_id
_entity_poly.type
_entity_poly.pdbx_seq_one_letter_code
_entity_poly.pdbx_strand_id
1 'polypeptide(L)'
;MTLVFRKKVVQYLIMSPQNEPDQQAPQPFDNTQTKQEIISQLPQKNQVNKILIIIIIFFTFLTLIFGGYYFLTNKQEKLQTAVRPSQVLQPTLQPSLEQAPSILPDEFAGWKIYKDDRNGYSFKYPTNLVIKTEKELDYNSGENSIFFIDSNKVLPENATLDDAMITIGNFIVTDNTDNIWKNAREYFDSIYKITPQPRSNYNFNNPGTIKLKNYMIDGHQAYETYSGGSLGSRFPKHYQTFSRNIEILKDDSLVIRFATLVYDDRLDETAIDEIFDKILFTFRFIDSERTSPTYVNDEYKFSFTYKRGENVVVCPNKSEGNDNVAVWIGEGQNAECATEGPYQSIYVSKKNNYVNSIDDHVRQLQASGNDYTITKQPVSVSGVSGYRIIGSRDPSIPAPIPDNIDEYVFSKNGILYIIDQSYFNRNFQILN
;
A
#
# COMPACT_ATOMS: atom_id res chain seq x y z
N MET A 1 -48.19 -37.32 2.94
CA MET A 1 -46.83 -37.49 2.39
C MET A 1 -45.88 -36.95 3.45
N THR A 2 -45.37 -37.85 4.29
CA THR A 2 -44.76 -37.51 5.59
C THR A 2 -43.28 -37.87 5.54
N LEU A 3 -42.42 -36.85 5.56
CA LEU A 3 -40.96 -37.00 5.50
C LEU A 3 -40.41 -37.32 6.90
N VAL A 4 -39.82 -38.50 7.02
CA VAL A 4 -39.18 -39.02 8.24
C VAL A 4 -37.69 -38.64 8.23
N PHE A 5 -37.26 -37.86 9.21
CA PHE A 5 -35.84 -37.58 9.48
C PHE A 5 -35.21 -38.76 10.25
N ARG A 6 -34.13 -39.35 9.71
CA ARG A 6 -33.28 -40.30 10.45
C ARG A 6 -32.09 -39.57 11.09
N LYS A 7 -32.06 -39.53 12.43
CA LYS A 7 -30.89 -39.18 13.25
C LYS A 7 -29.84 -40.28 13.15
N LYS A 8 -28.58 -39.93 12.84
CA LYS A 8 -27.42 -40.81 13.08
C LYS A 8 -26.91 -40.59 14.50
N VAL A 9 -26.84 -41.68 15.26
CA VAL A 9 -26.21 -41.77 16.58
C VAL A 9 -24.80 -42.29 16.36
N VAL A 10 -23.79 -41.61 16.92
CA VAL A 10 -22.40 -42.09 16.96
C VAL A 10 -22.16 -42.69 18.35
N GLN A 11 -21.93 -43.99 18.39
CA GLN A 11 -21.51 -44.73 19.59
C GLN A 11 -19.98 -44.66 19.72
N TYR A 12 -19.50 -44.25 20.90
CA TYR A 12 -18.10 -44.41 21.30
C TYR A 12 -17.91 -45.81 21.89
N LEU A 13 -16.96 -46.58 21.33
CA LEU A 13 -16.48 -47.83 21.90
C LEU A 13 -15.31 -47.54 22.84
N ILE A 14 -15.51 -47.91 24.10
CA ILE A 14 -14.50 -47.98 25.16
C ILE A 14 -13.71 -49.28 24.97
N MET A 15 -12.39 -49.20 24.91
CA MET A 15 -11.52 -50.36 25.16
C MET A 15 -10.41 -49.97 26.13
N SER A 16 -10.24 -50.79 27.15
CA SER A 16 -9.08 -50.88 28.03
C SER A 16 -8.84 -52.38 28.31
N PRO A 17 -7.75 -52.78 28.99
CA PRO A 17 -6.46 -53.10 28.38
C PRO A 17 -6.08 -54.57 28.61
N GLN A 18 -5.09 -55.12 27.91
CA GLN A 18 -4.32 -56.26 28.43
C GLN A 18 -3.00 -56.54 27.67
N ASN A 19 -1.93 -56.59 28.49
CA ASN A 19 -0.77 -57.47 28.52
C ASN A 19 0.46 -57.31 27.57
N GLU A 20 1.56 -57.03 28.27
CA GLU A 20 2.98 -57.38 28.09
C GLU A 20 3.27 -58.76 27.46
N PRO A 21 4.46 -58.95 26.83
CA PRO A 21 5.61 -59.40 27.63
C PRO A 21 7.02 -58.89 27.24
N ASP A 22 7.87 -58.98 28.26
CA ASP A 22 9.29 -59.33 28.32
C ASP A 22 10.43 -58.33 28.06
N GLN A 23 11.29 -58.32 29.10
CA GLN A 23 12.52 -57.58 29.32
C GLN A 23 13.71 -58.12 28.53
N GLN A 24 14.59 -57.22 28.08
CA GLN A 24 16.01 -57.52 27.87
C GLN A 24 16.86 -56.33 28.36
N ALA A 25 17.83 -56.63 29.23
CA ALA A 25 18.68 -55.67 29.91
C ALA A 25 19.82 -55.14 28.99
N PRO A 26 20.19 -53.85 29.08
CA PRO A 26 21.50 -53.38 28.62
C PRO A 26 22.54 -53.36 29.74
N GLN A 27 23.78 -53.69 29.36
CA GLN A 27 24.99 -53.78 30.18
C GLN A 27 25.50 -52.41 30.68
N PRO A 28 26.37 -52.38 31.72
CA PRO A 28 26.95 -51.15 32.23
C PRO A 28 28.05 -50.62 31.29
N PHE A 29 27.92 -49.37 30.85
CA PHE A 29 28.98 -48.64 30.17
C PHE A 29 29.86 -47.92 31.20
N ASP A 30 31.14 -48.28 31.18
CA ASP A 30 32.23 -47.73 31.95
C ASP A 30 32.68 -46.40 31.30
N ASN A 31 32.57 -45.28 32.02
CA ASN A 31 32.98 -43.96 31.52
C ASN A 31 34.00 -43.34 32.46
N THR A 32 35.26 -43.75 32.28
CA THR A 32 36.44 -43.00 32.69
C THR A 32 36.70 -41.90 31.66
N GLN A 33 36.25 -40.66 31.93
CA GLN A 33 36.71 -39.48 31.20
C GLN A 33 37.07 -38.33 32.14
N THR A 34 38.39 -38.20 32.28
CA THR A 34 39.23 -37.04 32.54
C THR A 34 38.56 -35.71 32.92
N LYS A 35 38.73 -35.36 34.19
CA LYS A 35 38.64 -34.02 34.78
C LYS A 35 39.55 -33.04 34.01
N GLN A 36 38.96 -32.10 33.28
CA GLN A 36 39.63 -30.93 32.74
C GLN A 36 39.24 -29.70 33.57
N GLU A 37 40.22 -29.07 34.21
CA GLU A 37 40.08 -27.81 34.94
C GLU A 37 39.77 -26.67 33.96
N ILE A 38 38.61 -26.05 34.13
CA ILE A 38 38.26 -24.80 33.45
C ILE A 38 38.87 -23.65 34.25
N ILE A 39 39.99 -23.12 33.75
CA ILE A 39 40.57 -21.87 34.23
C ILE A 39 39.68 -20.71 33.73
N SER A 40 39.15 -19.97 34.70
CA SER A 40 38.45 -18.70 34.55
C SER A 40 39.31 -17.66 33.81
N GLN A 41 38.89 -17.24 32.61
CA GLN A 41 39.44 -16.07 31.93
C GLN A 41 38.52 -14.85 32.13
N LEU A 42 39.07 -13.81 32.78
CA LEU A 42 38.47 -12.49 32.94
C LEU A 42 38.28 -11.81 31.57
N PRO A 43 37.21 -10.99 31.36
CA PRO A 43 37.00 -10.29 30.10
C PRO A 43 38.10 -9.24 29.86
N GLN A 44 38.81 -9.37 28.74
CA GLN A 44 39.78 -8.38 28.30
C GLN A 44 39.09 -7.07 27.92
N LYS A 45 39.52 -6.00 28.58
CA LYS A 45 39.14 -4.61 28.33
C LYS A 45 39.60 -4.18 26.93
N ASN A 46 38.65 -4.03 26.00
CA ASN A 46 38.87 -3.54 24.64
C ASN A 46 39.57 -2.18 24.65
N GLN A 47 40.85 -2.16 24.29
CA GLN A 47 41.55 -0.91 24.01
C GLN A 47 41.08 -0.41 22.66
N VAL A 48 40.21 0.60 22.68
CA VAL A 48 39.75 1.29 21.47
C VAL A 48 40.98 1.81 20.72
N ASN A 49 41.19 1.33 19.50
CA ASN A 49 42.32 1.70 18.64
C ASN A 49 42.30 3.21 18.40
N LYS A 50 43.12 3.97 19.15
CA LYS A 50 43.22 5.44 19.08
C LYS A 50 43.46 5.94 17.64
N ILE A 51 44.08 5.12 16.80
CA ILE A 51 44.31 5.38 15.37
C ILE A 51 42.99 5.47 14.58
N LEU A 52 42.00 4.63 14.90
CA LEU A 52 40.70 4.63 14.21
C LEU A 52 39.92 5.93 14.47
N ILE A 53 39.98 6.45 15.70
CA ILE A 53 39.32 7.70 16.07
C ILE A 53 39.94 8.89 15.32
N ILE A 54 41.26 8.90 15.13
CA ILE A 54 41.95 9.96 14.38
C ILE A 54 41.52 9.97 12.90
N ILE A 55 41.34 8.80 12.29
CA ILE A 55 40.89 8.68 10.89
C ILE A 55 39.46 9.22 10.73
N ILE A 56 38.56 8.90 11.66
CA ILE A 56 37.17 9.38 11.63
C ILE A 56 37.11 10.91 11.76
N ILE A 57 37.90 11.50 12.67
CA ILE A 57 37.96 12.95 12.83
C ILE A 57 38.49 13.62 11.56
N PHE A 58 39.53 13.07 10.93
CA PHE A 58 40.09 13.60 9.69
C PHE A 58 39.08 13.60 8.53
N PHE A 59 38.34 12.50 8.33
CA PHE A 59 37.29 12.43 7.30
C PHE A 59 36.12 13.37 7.57
N THR A 60 35.75 13.55 8.84
CA THR A 60 34.70 14.50 9.24
C THR A 60 35.14 15.94 8.94
N PHE A 61 36.41 16.27 9.15
CA PHE A 61 36.95 17.58 8.80
C PHE A 61 37.01 17.81 7.29
N LEU A 62 37.37 16.78 6.50
CA LEU A 62 37.38 16.86 5.04
C LEU A 62 35.98 17.13 4.48
N THR A 63 34.96 16.42 4.98
CA THR A 63 33.58 16.58 4.50
C THR A 63 33.00 17.96 4.81
N LEU A 64 33.37 18.58 5.94
CA LEU A 64 32.97 19.97 6.24
C LEU A 64 33.63 20.99 5.31
N ILE A 65 34.92 20.83 4.99
CA ILE A 65 35.63 21.75 4.10
C ILE A 65 35.10 21.63 2.66
N PHE A 66 35.03 20.41 2.13
CA PHE A 66 34.58 20.19 0.74
C PHE A 66 33.08 20.40 0.58
N GLY A 67 32.26 19.96 1.54
CA GLY A 67 30.81 20.16 1.52
C GLY A 67 30.43 21.63 1.68
N GLY A 68 31.12 22.38 2.55
CA GLY A 68 30.92 23.82 2.71
C GLY A 68 31.29 24.61 1.47
N TYR A 69 32.40 24.27 0.80
CA TYR A 69 32.82 24.91 -0.44
C TYR A 69 31.80 24.69 -1.57
N TYR A 70 31.32 23.46 -1.76
CA TYR A 70 30.33 23.13 -2.80
C TYR A 70 28.97 23.83 -2.56
N PHE A 71 28.53 23.94 -1.31
CA PHE A 71 27.27 24.60 -0.98
C PHE A 71 27.31 26.13 -1.20
N LEU A 72 28.47 26.76 -0.94
CA LEU A 72 28.63 28.21 -1.12
C LEU A 72 28.76 28.61 -2.60
N THR A 73 29.45 27.82 -3.43
CA THR A 73 29.58 28.12 -4.86
C THR A 73 28.25 27.98 -5.61
N ASN A 74 27.40 27.00 -5.24
CA ASN A 74 26.08 26.83 -5.85
C ASN A 74 25.04 27.91 -5.48
N LYS A 75 25.33 28.80 -4.52
CA LYS A 75 24.42 29.92 -4.17
C LYS A 75 24.75 31.26 -4.83
N GLN A 76 25.94 31.42 -5.42
CA GLN A 76 26.33 32.69 -6.04
C GLN A 76 25.72 32.93 -7.42
N GLU A 77 25.17 31.91 -8.10
CA GLU A 77 24.57 32.08 -9.43
C GLU A 77 23.15 32.70 -9.43
N LYS A 78 22.52 32.94 -8.27
CA LYS A 78 21.13 33.44 -8.20
C LYS A 78 20.94 34.85 -7.60
N LEU A 79 22.00 35.64 -7.42
CA LEU A 79 21.87 36.98 -6.86
C LEU A 79 22.71 38.01 -7.62
N GLN A 80 22.43 38.21 -8.92
CA GLN A 80 22.78 39.44 -9.63
C GLN A 80 21.87 39.64 -10.85
N THR A 81 20.77 40.37 -10.65
CA THR A 81 20.19 41.18 -11.72
C THR A 81 19.79 42.51 -11.11
N ALA A 82 20.78 43.42 -11.12
CA ALA A 82 20.61 44.80 -10.70
C ALA A 82 19.84 45.58 -11.77
N VAL A 83 18.92 46.40 -11.27
CA VAL A 83 18.05 47.34 -11.97
C VAL A 83 18.87 48.29 -12.87
N ARG A 84 18.47 48.41 -14.15
CA ARG A 84 18.85 49.53 -15.03
C ARG A 84 17.60 50.37 -15.31
N PRO A 85 17.63 51.70 -15.13
CA PRO A 85 16.50 52.54 -15.45
C PRO A 85 16.48 52.82 -16.96
N SER A 86 15.45 52.33 -17.66
CA SER A 86 15.12 52.74 -19.02
C SER A 86 13.68 53.22 -19.08
N GLN A 87 13.57 54.54 -19.24
CA GLN A 87 12.54 55.35 -19.88
C GLN A 87 11.13 54.75 -20.04
N VAL A 88 10.19 55.44 -19.40
CA VAL A 88 8.75 55.39 -19.59
C VAL A 88 8.41 55.82 -21.03
N LEU A 89 8.00 54.87 -21.85
CA LEU A 89 7.09 55.12 -22.97
C LEU A 89 5.76 54.45 -22.59
N GLN A 90 4.74 55.28 -22.38
CA GLN A 90 3.35 54.85 -22.28
C GLN A 90 2.97 54.04 -23.53
N PRO A 91 2.55 52.78 -23.40
CA PRO A 91 1.72 52.16 -24.42
C PRO A 91 0.30 52.68 -24.23
N THR A 92 -0.17 53.45 -25.20
CA THR A 92 -1.58 53.77 -25.40
C THR A 92 -2.36 52.46 -25.37
N LEU A 93 -3.29 52.32 -24.42
CA LEU A 93 -4.29 51.25 -24.39
C LEU A 93 -5.18 51.37 -25.62
N GLN A 94 -4.75 50.77 -26.73
CA GLN A 94 -5.63 50.43 -27.81
C GLN A 94 -6.40 49.18 -27.37
N PRO A 95 -7.73 49.17 -27.43
CA PRO A 95 -8.50 47.98 -27.11
C PRO A 95 -8.08 46.88 -28.10
N SER A 96 -7.31 45.93 -27.59
CA SER A 96 -7.09 44.66 -28.28
C SER A 96 -8.47 44.07 -28.44
N LEU A 97 -8.94 43.98 -29.68
CA LEU A 97 -10.04 43.09 -30.03
C LEU A 97 -9.64 41.73 -29.47
N GLU A 98 -10.30 41.38 -28.38
CA GLU A 98 -10.34 40.04 -27.82
C GLU A 98 -10.63 39.13 -29.02
N GLN A 99 -9.59 38.44 -29.50
CA GLN A 99 -9.79 37.37 -30.45
C GLN A 99 -10.68 36.39 -29.70
N ALA A 100 -11.95 36.36 -30.09
CA ALA A 100 -12.87 35.32 -29.69
C ALA A 100 -12.12 33.99 -29.81
N PRO A 101 -12.17 33.10 -28.80
CA PRO A 101 -11.51 31.81 -28.88
C PRO A 101 -11.91 31.19 -30.21
N SER A 102 -10.91 30.91 -31.05
CA SER A 102 -11.11 30.11 -32.25
C SER A 102 -11.84 28.86 -31.79
N ILE A 103 -13.09 28.72 -32.21
CA ILE A 103 -13.93 27.56 -31.92
C ILE A 103 -13.33 26.43 -32.76
N LEU A 104 -12.19 25.88 -32.31
CA LEU A 104 -11.82 24.54 -32.68
C LEU A 104 -13.03 23.68 -32.27
N PRO A 105 -13.56 22.84 -33.16
CA PRO A 105 -14.53 21.83 -32.74
C PRO A 105 -13.97 21.14 -31.51
N ASP A 106 -14.75 21.06 -30.41
CA ASP A 106 -14.37 20.24 -29.26
C ASP A 106 -14.17 18.83 -29.81
N GLU A 107 -12.91 18.39 -29.93
CA GLU A 107 -12.55 17.09 -30.49
C GLU A 107 -13.25 15.95 -29.74
N PHE A 108 -13.60 16.20 -28.48
CA PHE A 108 -14.31 15.28 -27.59
C PHE A 108 -15.82 15.57 -27.51
N ALA A 109 -16.37 16.35 -28.45
CA ALA A 109 -17.79 16.61 -28.54
C ALA A 109 -18.55 15.28 -28.72
N GLY A 110 -19.58 15.08 -27.90
CA GLY A 110 -20.38 13.86 -27.91
C GLY A 110 -19.72 12.66 -27.22
N TRP A 111 -18.49 12.75 -26.71
CA TRP A 111 -17.90 11.67 -25.91
C TRP A 111 -18.63 11.51 -24.58
N LYS A 112 -18.76 10.26 -24.11
CA LYS A 112 -19.29 9.94 -22.78
C LYS A 112 -18.23 10.19 -21.72
N ILE A 113 -18.65 10.43 -20.48
CA ILE A 113 -17.75 10.61 -19.33
C ILE A 113 -17.86 9.35 -18.47
N TYR A 114 -16.74 8.67 -18.26
CA TYR A 114 -16.61 7.67 -17.23
C TYR A 114 -16.12 8.32 -15.94
N LYS A 115 -16.69 7.89 -14.82
CA LYS A 115 -16.35 8.42 -13.50
C LYS A 115 -16.32 7.27 -12.50
N ASP A 116 -15.16 7.08 -11.86
CA ASP A 116 -15.00 6.17 -10.74
C ASP A 116 -14.88 6.98 -9.44
N ASP A 117 -16.00 7.12 -8.74
CA ASP A 117 -16.06 7.81 -7.45
C ASP A 117 -15.37 7.05 -6.30
N ARG A 118 -15.07 5.75 -6.48
CA ARG A 118 -14.38 4.92 -5.49
C ARG A 118 -12.87 5.14 -5.57
N ASN A 119 -12.30 5.08 -6.76
CA ASN A 119 -10.86 5.25 -6.99
C ASN A 119 -10.47 6.71 -7.29
N GLY A 120 -11.44 7.56 -7.59
CA GLY A 120 -11.28 9.01 -7.65
C GLY A 120 -10.68 9.51 -8.97
N TYR A 121 -11.11 8.96 -10.10
CA TYR A 121 -10.68 9.41 -11.42
C TYR A 121 -11.83 9.44 -12.43
N SER A 122 -11.67 10.25 -13.48
CA SER A 122 -12.60 10.37 -14.59
C SER A 122 -11.85 10.52 -15.90
N PHE A 123 -12.48 10.13 -17.00
CA PHE A 123 -12.00 10.38 -18.36
C PHE A 123 -13.18 10.37 -19.32
N LYS A 124 -12.98 10.89 -20.53
CA LYS A 124 -13.94 10.80 -21.63
C LYS A 124 -13.64 9.60 -22.52
N TYR A 125 -14.66 9.03 -23.14
CA TYR A 125 -14.52 7.96 -24.13
C TYR A 125 -15.57 8.07 -25.27
N PRO A 126 -15.28 7.53 -26.47
CA PRO A 126 -16.21 7.57 -27.61
C PRO A 126 -17.54 6.87 -27.33
N THR A 127 -18.63 7.37 -27.92
CA THR A 127 -19.99 6.81 -27.72
C THR A 127 -20.19 5.42 -28.30
N ASN A 128 -19.42 5.05 -29.32
CA ASN A 128 -19.42 3.72 -29.93
C ASN A 128 -18.67 2.69 -29.08
N LEU A 129 -17.97 3.10 -28.02
CA LEU A 129 -17.42 2.16 -27.06
C LEU A 129 -18.44 1.88 -25.95
N VAL A 130 -18.54 0.61 -25.58
CA VAL A 130 -19.32 0.13 -24.44
C VAL A 130 -18.36 -0.31 -23.37
N ILE A 131 -18.65 0.10 -22.13
CA ILE A 131 -17.91 -0.32 -20.95
C ILE A 131 -18.55 -1.58 -20.39
N LYS A 132 -17.73 -2.60 -20.15
CA LYS A 132 -18.10 -3.80 -19.40
C LYS A 132 -17.22 -3.95 -18.18
N THR A 133 -17.78 -4.45 -17.11
CA THR A 133 -17.05 -4.87 -15.92
C THR A 133 -16.63 -6.32 -16.05
N GLU A 134 -15.65 -6.70 -15.24
CA GLU A 134 -15.16 -8.07 -15.18
C GLU A 134 -16.26 -9.13 -14.96
N LYS A 135 -17.17 -8.84 -14.03
CA LYS A 135 -18.32 -9.69 -13.71
C LYS A 135 -19.26 -9.87 -14.90
N GLU A 136 -19.40 -8.86 -15.76
CA GLU A 136 -20.23 -8.94 -16.96
C GLU A 136 -19.59 -9.78 -18.07
N LEU A 137 -18.26 -10.00 -18.01
CA LEU A 137 -17.52 -10.84 -18.95
C LEU A 137 -17.20 -12.24 -18.39
N ASP A 138 -17.77 -12.59 -17.22
CA ASP A 138 -17.49 -13.84 -16.50
C ASP A 138 -15.99 -14.13 -16.30
N TYR A 139 -15.23 -13.06 -16.04
CA TYR A 139 -13.78 -13.12 -15.81
C TYR A 139 -13.49 -12.86 -14.32
N ASN A 140 -12.46 -13.52 -13.77
CA ASN A 140 -12.05 -13.40 -12.36
C ASN A 140 -10.52 -13.32 -12.28
N SER A 141 -9.99 -12.14 -12.51
CA SER A 141 -8.61 -11.72 -12.26
C SER A 141 -8.42 -11.16 -10.86
N GLY A 142 -9.50 -10.81 -10.16
CA GLY A 142 -9.45 -10.17 -8.85
C GLY A 142 -9.14 -8.67 -8.91
N GLU A 143 -8.92 -8.12 -10.11
CA GLU A 143 -8.77 -6.69 -10.34
C GLU A 143 -10.13 -6.09 -10.75
N ASN A 144 -10.61 -5.07 -10.05
CA ASN A 144 -11.82 -4.33 -10.46
C ASN A 144 -11.53 -3.54 -11.75
N SER A 145 -11.58 -4.24 -12.88
CA SER A 145 -11.23 -3.74 -14.21
C SER A 145 -12.47 -3.45 -15.05
N ILE A 146 -12.35 -2.43 -15.89
CA ILE A 146 -13.33 -2.09 -16.92
C ILE A 146 -12.74 -2.33 -18.31
N PHE A 147 -13.57 -2.81 -19.23
CA PHE A 147 -13.20 -3.22 -20.58
C PHE A 147 -13.99 -2.39 -21.60
N PHE A 148 -13.30 -1.84 -22.60
CA PHE A 148 -13.90 -1.09 -23.69
C PHE A 148 -14.08 -1.98 -24.91
N ILE A 149 -15.32 -2.05 -25.40
CA ILE A 149 -15.74 -2.89 -26.53
C ILE A 149 -16.33 -2.01 -27.62
N ASP A 150 -15.87 -2.17 -28.86
CA ASP A 150 -16.41 -1.43 -30.01
C ASP A 150 -17.74 -2.02 -30.47
N SER A 151 -18.83 -1.33 -30.12
CA SER A 151 -20.19 -1.73 -30.46
C SER A 151 -20.50 -1.73 -31.96
N ASN A 152 -19.65 -1.12 -32.79
CA ASN A 152 -19.77 -1.20 -34.24
C ASN A 152 -19.33 -2.56 -34.80
N LYS A 153 -18.49 -3.29 -34.06
CA LYS A 153 -17.94 -4.59 -34.49
C LYS A 153 -18.69 -5.77 -33.89
N VAL A 154 -19.12 -5.64 -32.64
CA VAL A 154 -19.73 -6.74 -31.88
C VAL A 154 -20.95 -6.23 -31.11
N LEU A 155 -22.01 -7.05 -31.06
CA LEU A 155 -23.18 -6.75 -30.24
C LEU A 155 -22.79 -6.76 -28.75
N PRO A 156 -23.04 -5.66 -28.00
CA PRO A 156 -22.56 -5.54 -26.63
C PRO A 156 -23.04 -6.60 -25.64
N GLU A 157 -24.17 -7.26 -25.92
CA GLU A 157 -24.73 -8.34 -25.09
C GLU A 157 -24.02 -9.68 -25.28
N ASN A 158 -23.34 -9.87 -26.43
CA ASN A 158 -22.64 -11.10 -26.79
C ASN A 158 -21.12 -10.96 -26.69
N ALA A 159 -20.64 -9.79 -26.22
CA ALA A 159 -19.23 -9.48 -26.23
C ALA A 159 -18.47 -10.30 -25.17
N THR A 160 -17.28 -10.72 -25.54
CA THR A 160 -16.37 -11.53 -24.73
C THR A 160 -15.11 -10.74 -24.40
N LEU A 161 -14.20 -11.32 -23.60
CA LEU A 161 -12.91 -10.70 -23.30
C LEU A 161 -12.08 -10.44 -24.57
N ASP A 162 -12.19 -11.31 -25.57
CA ASP A 162 -11.45 -11.20 -26.84
C ASP A 162 -11.90 -9.97 -27.68
N ASP A 163 -13.07 -9.41 -27.37
CA ASP A 163 -13.61 -8.22 -28.02
C ASP A 163 -13.17 -6.91 -27.32
N ALA A 164 -12.51 -7.01 -26.17
CA ALA A 164 -12.01 -5.85 -25.44
C ALA A 164 -10.78 -5.27 -26.12
N MET A 165 -10.78 -3.95 -26.33
CA MET A 165 -9.70 -3.22 -27.01
C MET A 165 -8.82 -2.45 -26.03
N ILE A 166 -9.42 -1.95 -24.95
CA ILE A 166 -8.75 -1.21 -23.87
C ILE A 166 -9.28 -1.75 -22.56
N THR A 167 -8.41 -1.94 -21.59
CA THR A 167 -8.77 -2.21 -20.20
C THR A 167 -8.22 -1.13 -19.29
N ILE A 168 -8.97 -0.81 -18.24
CA ILE A 168 -8.52 0.07 -17.16
C ILE A 168 -8.74 -0.68 -15.86
N GLY A 169 -7.63 -1.00 -15.19
CA GLY A 169 -7.58 -1.73 -13.94
C GLY A 169 -7.03 -0.88 -12.80
N ASN A 170 -7.42 -1.24 -11.58
CA ASN A 170 -6.92 -0.63 -10.35
C ASN A 170 -6.05 -1.66 -9.63
N PHE A 171 -4.76 -1.39 -9.51
CA PHE A 171 -3.85 -2.24 -8.77
C PHE A 171 -3.73 -1.74 -7.33
N ILE A 172 -4.25 -2.55 -6.41
CA ILE A 172 -4.16 -2.36 -4.97
C ILE A 172 -3.41 -3.57 -4.43
N VAL A 173 -2.26 -3.35 -3.82
CA VAL A 173 -1.55 -4.41 -3.10
C VAL A 173 -2.34 -4.71 -1.84
N THR A 174 -2.98 -5.88 -1.78
CA THR A 174 -3.58 -6.43 -0.56
C THR A 174 -2.52 -7.22 0.20
N ASP A 175 -2.54 -7.16 1.54
CA ASP A 175 -1.56 -7.73 2.50
C ASP A 175 -1.43 -9.27 2.50
N ASN A 176 -1.70 -9.95 1.39
CA ASN A 176 -1.48 -11.38 1.26
C ASN A 176 0.03 -11.67 1.27
N THR A 177 0.43 -12.61 2.14
CA THR A 177 1.80 -12.89 2.59
C THR A 177 2.80 -13.34 1.52
N ASP A 178 2.36 -13.51 0.27
CA ASP A 178 3.20 -13.94 -0.86
C ASP A 178 3.56 -12.81 -1.82
N ASN A 179 3.11 -11.57 -1.57
CA ASN A 179 3.41 -10.45 -2.45
C ASN A 179 4.82 -9.90 -2.17
N ILE A 180 5.67 -9.85 -3.20
CA ILE A 180 7.03 -9.28 -3.09
C ILE A 180 7.04 -7.77 -2.85
N TRP A 181 5.91 -7.11 -3.09
CA TRP A 181 5.72 -5.68 -2.89
C TRP A 181 4.86 -5.43 -1.65
N LYS A 182 5.30 -4.54 -0.76
CA LYS A 182 4.58 -4.17 0.47
C LYS A 182 3.43 -3.20 0.22
N ASN A 183 3.48 -2.45 -0.88
CA ASN A 183 2.46 -1.49 -1.27
C ASN A 183 2.54 -1.17 -2.77
N ALA A 184 1.55 -0.43 -3.28
CA ALA A 184 1.45 -0.08 -4.68
C ALA A 184 2.60 0.81 -5.16
N ARG A 185 3.14 1.69 -4.31
CA ARG A 185 4.34 2.47 -4.64
C ARG A 185 5.56 1.59 -4.85
N GLU A 186 5.80 0.59 -4.02
CA GLU A 186 6.97 -0.27 -4.15
C GLU A 186 6.92 -1.06 -5.47
N TYR A 187 5.74 -1.58 -5.81
CA TYR A 187 5.46 -2.15 -7.13
C TYR A 187 5.76 -1.15 -8.26
N PHE A 188 5.18 0.05 -8.20
CA PHE A 188 5.36 1.07 -9.21
C PHE A 188 6.83 1.46 -9.39
N ASP A 189 7.53 1.69 -8.28
CA ASP A 189 8.94 2.08 -8.24
C ASP A 189 9.86 1.01 -8.86
N SER A 190 9.50 -0.27 -8.72
CA SER A 190 10.27 -1.39 -9.25
C SER A 190 10.41 -1.32 -10.78
N ILE A 191 9.38 -0.83 -11.46
CA ILE A 191 9.37 -0.63 -12.91
C ILE A 191 9.81 0.81 -13.25
N TYR A 192 9.31 1.80 -12.52
CA TYR A 192 9.59 3.22 -12.77
C TYR A 192 11.10 3.55 -12.74
N LYS A 193 11.90 2.82 -11.96
CA LYS A 193 13.36 2.99 -11.86
C LYS A 193 14.17 2.28 -12.96
N ILE A 194 13.57 1.36 -13.73
CA ILE A 194 14.24 0.66 -14.83
C ILE A 194 14.67 1.68 -15.90
N THR A 195 15.78 1.48 -16.61
CA THR A 195 16.15 2.37 -17.72
C THR A 195 15.22 2.15 -18.93
N PRO A 196 14.56 3.19 -19.46
CA PRO A 196 13.72 3.04 -20.65
C PRO A 196 14.48 2.47 -21.85
N GLN A 197 13.80 1.65 -22.65
CA GLN A 197 14.31 1.02 -23.87
C GLN A 197 13.39 1.36 -25.05
N PRO A 198 13.92 1.57 -26.26
CA PRO A 198 13.10 1.76 -27.45
C PRO A 198 12.28 0.50 -27.76
N ARG A 199 11.08 0.67 -28.33
CA ARG A 199 10.18 -0.44 -28.71
C ARG A 199 10.85 -1.46 -29.64
N SER A 200 11.82 -1.03 -30.47
CA SER A 200 12.61 -1.90 -31.34
C SER A 200 13.43 -2.97 -30.59
N ASN A 201 13.68 -2.79 -29.28
CA ASN A 201 14.40 -3.76 -28.46
C ASN A 201 13.49 -4.87 -27.92
N TYR A 202 12.19 -4.82 -28.21
CA TYR A 202 11.24 -5.85 -27.79
C TYR A 202 11.51 -7.17 -28.54
N ASN A 203 11.76 -8.24 -27.79
CA ASN A 203 11.97 -9.57 -28.36
C ASN A 203 10.67 -10.36 -28.39
N PHE A 204 10.07 -10.47 -29.57
CA PHE A 204 8.85 -11.25 -29.79
C PHE A 204 9.01 -12.74 -29.47
N ASN A 205 10.24 -13.29 -29.52
CA ASN A 205 10.50 -14.70 -29.23
C ASN A 205 10.67 -14.99 -27.73
N ASN A 206 10.86 -13.95 -26.91
CA ASN A 206 10.94 -14.08 -25.45
C ASN A 206 10.07 -12.99 -24.81
N PRO A 207 8.74 -13.20 -24.77
CA PRO A 207 7.81 -12.19 -24.32
C PRO A 207 8.12 -11.77 -22.88
N GLY A 208 8.46 -10.50 -22.71
CA GLY A 208 8.75 -9.86 -21.44
C GLY A 208 8.07 -8.50 -21.36
N THR A 209 8.41 -7.72 -20.33
CA THR A 209 7.97 -6.33 -20.22
C THR A 209 9.17 -5.43 -20.43
N ILE A 210 9.07 -4.46 -21.35
CA ILE A 210 10.04 -3.38 -21.48
C ILE A 210 9.40 -2.06 -21.10
N LYS A 211 10.15 -1.19 -20.41
CA LYS A 211 9.69 0.18 -20.14
C LYS A 211 10.08 1.08 -21.30
N LEU A 212 9.13 1.80 -21.88
CA LEU A 212 9.36 2.68 -23.02
C LEU A 212 9.75 4.11 -22.61
N LYS A 213 9.05 4.67 -21.61
CA LYS A 213 9.30 6.03 -21.10
C LYS A 213 8.56 6.30 -19.79
N ASN A 214 8.97 7.36 -19.11
CA ASN A 214 8.27 7.94 -17.97
C ASN A 214 7.44 9.16 -18.44
N TYR A 215 6.37 9.44 -17.70
CA TYR A 215 5.40 10.50 -17.96
C TYR A 215 5.03 11.24 -16.68
N MET A 216 4.37 12.38 -16.89
CA MET A 216 3.50 13.00 -15.90
C MET A 216 2.09 13.05 -16.47
N ILE A 217 1.11 12.47 -15.78
CA ILE A 217 -0.30 12.52 -16.18
C ILE A 217 -1.07 13.15 -15.03
N ASP A 218 -1.71 14.28 -15.30
CA ASP A 218 -2.46 15.05 -14.31
C ASP A 218 -1.65 15.33 -13.02
N GLY A 219 -0.37 15.70 -13.19
CA GLY A 219 0.56 15.98 -12.08
C GLY A 219 1.11 14.75 -11.35
N HIS A 220 0.72 13.54 -11.75
CA HIS A 220 1.16 12.29 -11.12
C HIS A 220 2.21 11.57 -11.96
N GLN A 221 3.11 10.85 -11.28
CA GLN A 221 4.13 10.04 -11.94
C GLN A 221 3.46 8.89 -12.69
N ALA A 222 3.89 8.69 -13.93
CA ALA A 222 3.41 7.58 -14.74
C ALA A 222 4.55 6.98 -15.55
N TYR A 223 4.37 5.74 -16.01
CA TYR A 223 5.28 5.12 -16.97
C TYR A 223 4.51 4.34 -18.02
N GLU A 224 5.17 4.13 -19.16
CA GLU A 224 4.68 3.25 -20.21
C GLU A 224 5.54 2.01 -20.32
N THR A 225 4.87 0.88 -20.40
CA THR A 225 5.49 -0.38 -20.77
C THR A 225 4.87 -0.93 -22.03
N TYR A 226 5.67 -1.74 -22.72
CA TYR A 226 5.19 -2.62 -23.77
C TYR A 226 5.46 -4.04 -23.31
N SER A 227 4.38 -4.82 -23.23
CA SER A 227 4.43 -6.22 -22.84
C SER A 227 3.78 -7.03 -23.93
N GLY A 228 4.37 -8.17 -24.25
CA GLY A 228 3.69 -9.20 -25.02
C GLY A 228 3.64 -10.49 -24.22
N GLY A 229 2.70 -11.35 -24.56
CA GLY A 229 2.54 -12.66 -23.96
C GLY A 229 1.99 -13.65 -24.97
N SER A 230 2.38 -14.91 -24.82
CA SER A 230 1.63 -16.01 -25.41
C SER A 230 0.67 -16.51 -24.35
N LEU A 231 -0.65 -16.45 -24.60
CA LEU A 231 -1.66 -16.90 -23.63
C LEU A 231 -1.75 -18.43 -23.45
N GLY A 232 -0.69 -19.16 -23.79
CA GLY A 232 -0.60 -20.60 -23.65
C GLY A 232 -1.68 -21.35 -24.45
N SER A 233 -1.76 -22.66 -24.25
CA SER A 233 -2.68 -23.56 -24.96
C SER A 233 -4.16 -23.37 -24.60
N ARG A 234 -4.51 -22.45 -23.70
CA ARG A 234 -5.92 -22.19 -23.32
C ARG A 234 -6.70 -21.50 -24.42
N PHE A 235 -6.03 -20.79 -25.32
CA PHE A 235 -6.67 -20.21 -26.49
C PHE A 235 -6.29 -21.03 -27.73
N PRO A 236 -7.27 -21.56 -28.48
CA PRO A 236 -7.03 -22.51 -29.58
C PRO A 236 -6.33 -21.90 -30.80
N LYS A 237 -5.99 -20.61 -30.77
CA LYS A 237 -5.12 -19.94 -31.74
C LYS A 237 -3.99 -19.25 -30.97
N HIS A 238 -2.79 -19.25 -31.54
CA HIS A 238 -1.59 -18.61 -30.99
C HIS A 238 -1.74 -17.09 -30.96
N TYR A 239 -2.59 -16.58 -30.08
CA TYR A 239 -2.76 -15.16 -29.86
C TYR A 239 -1.54 -14.65 -29.11
N GLN A 240 -0.71 -13.87 -29.82
CA GLN A 240 0.24 -12.99 -29.18
C GLN A 240 -0.56 -11.77 -28.74
N THR A 241 -0.76 -11.64 -27.43
CA THR A 241 -1.33 -10.40 -26.90
C THR A 241 -0.22 -9.40 -26.77
N PHE A 242 -0.34 -8.29 -27.49
CA PHE A 242 0.47 -7.12 -27.22
C PHE A 242 -0.37 -6.13 -26.42
N SER A 243 0.22 -5.63 -25.36
CA SER A 243 -0.35 -4.57 -24.57
C SER A 243 0.66 -3.44 -24.44
N ARG A 244 0.22 -2.26 -24.89
CA ARG A 244 0.76 -1.00 -24.44
C ARG A 244 0.08 -0.69 -23.11
N ASN A 245 0.86 -0.59 -22.03
CA ASN A 245 0.35 -0.26 -20.71
C ASN A 245 0.84 1.10 -20.26
N ILE A 246 -0.05 1.93 -19.72
CA ILE A 246 0.28 3.13 -18.97
C ILE A 246 -0.14 2.92 -17.53
N GLU A 247 0.81 3.08 -16.61
CA GLU A 247 0.52 3.01 -15.17
C GLU A 247 0.75 4.38 -14.54
N ILE A 248 -0.22 4.82 -13.74
CA ILE A 248 -0.23 6.13 -13.10
C ILE A 248 -0.31 5.91 -11.59
N LEU A 249 0.70 6.41 -10.86
CA LEU A 249 0.73 6.33 -9.41
C LEU A 249 -0.10 7.47 -8.82
N LYS A 250 -1.24 7.14 -8.20
CA LYS A 250 -2.06 8.12 -7.48
C LYS A 250 -1.45 8.44 -6.13
N ASP A 251 -1.23 7.41 -5.32
CA ASP A 251 -0.68 7.49 -3.97
C ASP A 251 0.02 6.16 -3.61
N ASP A 252 0.51 6.04 -2.38
CA ASP A 252 1.27 4.87 -1.92
C ASP A 252 0.50 3.54 -2.02
N SER A 253 -0.82 3.60 -2.17
CA SER A 253 -1.72 2.46 -2.16
C SER A 253 -2.49 2.20 -3.45
N LEU A 254 -2.38 3.09 -4.45
CA LEU A 254 -3.14 2.96 -5.70
C LEU A 254 -2.32 3.28 -6.94
N VAL A 255 -2.27 2.32 -7.85
CA VAL A 255 -1.81 2.50 -9.24
C VAL A 255 -2.97 2.23 -10.18
N ILE A 256 -3.22 3.15 -11.11
CA ILE A 256 -4.20 2.98 -12.18
C ILE A 256 -3.48 2.51 -13.43
N ARG A 257 -3.88 1.36 -13.97
CA ARG A 257 -3.33 0.79 -15.20
C ARG A 257 -4.33 0.97 -16.34
N PHE A 258 -3.89 1.63 -17.41
CA PHE A 258 -4.52 1.58 -18.73
C PHE A 258 -3.75 0.59 -19.58
N ALA A 259 -4.42 -0.31 -20.29
CA ALA A 259 -3.76 -1.27 -21.16
C ALA A 259 -4.55 -1.46 -22.45
N THR A 260 -3.86 -1.54 -23.58
CA THR A 260 -4.47 -2.00 -24.83
C THR A 260 -4.51 -3.52 -24.85
N LEU A 261 -5.59 -4.08 -25.38
CA LEU A 261 -5.73 -5.51 -25.55
C LEU A 261 -5.90 -5.76 -27.05
N VAL A 262 -4.82 -6.22 -27.68
CA VAL A 262 -4.86 -6.63 -29.09
C VAL A 262 -4.78 -8.15 -29.11
N TYR A 263 -5.94 -8.79 -29.12
CA TYR A 263 -6.06 -10.25 -29.26
C TYR A 263 -6.02 -10.71 -30.70
N ASP A 264 -6.10 -9.80 -31.69
CA ASP A 264 -6.46 -10.20 -33.04
C ASP A 264 -5.73 -9.34 -34.09
N ASP A 265 -5.21 -9.99 -35.14
CA ASP A 265 -4.62 -9.37 -36.32
C ASP A 265 -5.62 -8.55 -37.14
N ARG A 266 -6.92 -8.70 -36.88
CA ARG A 266 -8.02 -7.90 -37.45
C ARG A 266 -8.17 -6.52 -36.81
N LEU A 267 -7.50 -6.25 -35.68
CA LEU A 267 -7.56 -4.95 -35.02
C LEU A 267 -6.38 -4.08 -35.48
N ASP A 268 -6.69 -2.91 -36.05
CA ASP A 268 -5.68 -1.91 -36.38
C ASP A 268 -5.13 -1.31 -35.09
N GLU A 269 -3.93 -1.75 -34.70
CA GLU A 269 -3.21 -1.27 -33.50
C GLU A 269 -3.12 0.26 -33.51
N THR A 270 -2.89 0.88 -34.68
CA THR A 270 -2.78 2.33 -34.83
C THR A 270 -4.07 3.03 -34.40
N ALA A 271 -5.21 2.51 -34.87
CA ALA A 271 -6.51 3.07 -34.52
C ALA A 271 -6.84 2.89 -33.02
N ILE A 272 -6.42 1.77 -32.42
CA ILE A 272 -6.57 1.54 -30.98
C ILE A 272 -5.70 2.51 -30.19
N ASP A 273 -4.43 2.65 -30.55
CA ASP A 273 -3.50 3.55 -29.89
C ASP A 273 -3.96 5.01 -29.97
N GLU A 274 -4.52 5.43 -31.11
CA GLU A 274 -5.11 6.77 -31.24
C GLU A 274 -6.30 6.99 -30.28
N ILE A 275 -7.22 6.03 -30.19
CA ILE A 275 -8.34 6.11 -29.25
C ILE A 275 -7.84 6.08 -27.80
N PHE A 276 -6.87 5.22 -27.51
CA PHE A 276 -6.26 5.09 -26.20
C PHE A 276 -5.60 6.40 -25.75
N ASP A 277 -4.81 7.03 -26.62
CA ASP A 277 -4.15 8.31 -26.34
C ASP A 277 -5.17 9.42 -26.11
N LYS A 278 -6.27 9.45 -26.86
CA LYS A 278 -7.36 10.42 -26.65
C LYS A 278 -8.09 10.19 -25.32
N ILE A 279 -8.37 8.95 -24.94
CA ILE A 279 -8.94 8.63 -23.62
C ILE A 279 -7.98 9.10 -22.52
N LEU A 280 -6.71 8.72 -22.61
CA LEU A 280 -5.66 9.08 -21.64
C LEU A 280 -5.49 10.60 -21.53
N PHE A 281 -5.56 11.34 -22.64
CA PHE A 281 -5.47 12.79 -22.65
C PHE A 281 -6.58 13.47 -21.82
N THR A 282 -7.76 12.84 -21.76
CA THR A 282 -8.90 13.34 -20.99
C THR A 282 -8.93 12.84 -19.55
N PHE A 283 -7.98 11.96 -19.16
CA PHE A 283 -7.88 11.44 -17.81
C PHE A 283 -7.57 12.52 -16.79
N ARG A 284 -8.36 12.58 -15.74
CA ARG A 284 -8.16 13.46 -14.59
C ARG A 284 -8.44 12.68 -13.31
N PHE A 285 -7.60 12.85 -12.31
CA PHE A 285 -7.98 12.57 -10.94
C PHE A 285 -9.07 13.57 -10.54
N ILE A 286 -10.07 13.10 -9.80
CA ILE A 286 -11.24 13.90 -9.41
C ILE A 286 -10.91 14.86 -8.25
N ASP A 287 -9.68 14.85 -7.72
CA ASP A 287 -9.36 15.52 -6.49
C ASP A 287 -8.78 16.93 -6.71
N SER A 288 -9.60 17.95 -6.46
CA SER A 288 -9.10 19.23 -5.93
C SER A 288 -9.73 19.66 -4.59
N GLU A 289 -10.78 18.99 -4.06
CA GLU A 289 -11.36 19.34 -2.74
C GLU A 289 -12.04 18.20 -1.95
N ARG A 290 -11.78 16.91 -2.22
CA ARG A 290 -12.45 15.84 -1.48
C ARG A 290 -11.60 15.36 -0.31
N THR A 291 -11.83 15.94 0.87
CA THR A 291 -11.31 15.40 2.13
C THR A 291 -11.71 13.92 2.25
N SER A 292 -10.72 13.04 2.43
CA SER A 292 -10.97 11.67 2.88
C SER A 292 -11.97 11.73 4.04
N PRO A 293 -13.06 10.93 4.02
CA PRO A 293 -14.03 10.93 5.10
C PRO A 293 -13.32 10.86 6.46
N THR A 294 -13.67 11.79 7.35
CA THR A 294 -13.09 11.83 8.69
C THR A 294 -14.04 11.11 9.65
N TYR A 295 -13.53 10.09 10.32
CA TYR A 295 -14.19 9.57 11.51
C TYR A 295 -13.82 10.45 12.68
N VAL A 296 -14.83 10.88 13.44
CA VAL A 296 -14.68 11.71 14.63
C VAL A 296 -15.32 10.97 15.80
N ASN A 297 -14.55 10.79 16.87
CA ASN A 297 -15.08 10.31 18.14
C ASN A 297 -14.99 11.45 19.17
N ASP A 298 -16.10 12.17 19.33
CA ASP A 298 -16.19 13.29 20.27
C ASP A 298 -16.09 12.88 21.73
N GLU A 299 -16.46 11.64 22.04
CA GLU A 299 -16.43 11.10 23.40
C GLU A 299 -14.99 10.86 23.86
N TYR A 300 -14.16 10.29 23.00
CA TYR A 300 -12.76 9.92 23.27
C TYR A 300 -11.75 10.90 22.65
N LYS A 301 -12.21 12.00 22.06
CA LYS A 301 -11.40 13.13 21.57
C LYS A 301 -10.33 12.73 20.56
N PHE A 302 -10.71 11.96 19.54
CA PHE A 302 -9.82 11.69 18.41
C PHE A 302 -10.55 11.69 17.08
N SER A 303 -9.79 11.86 16.01
CA SER A 303 -10.27 11.68 14.65
C SER A 303 -9.20 11.08 13.75
N PHE A 304 -9.61 10.43 12.68
CA PHE A 304 -8.72 10.01 11.60
C PHE A 304 -9.47 9.97 10.28
N THR A 305 -8.73 10.01 9.18
CA THR A 305 -9.31 9.89 7.84
C THR A 305 -9.36 8.43 7.39
N TYR A 306 -10.44 8.00 6.74
CA TYR A 306 -10.52 6.67 6.13
C TYR A 306 -10.80 6.81 4.63
N LYS A 307 -10.50 5.75 3.86
CA LYS A 307 -10.74 5.71 2.42
C LYS A 307 -12.22 5.51 2.18
N ARG A 308 -12.75 6.11 1.12
CA ARG A 308 -14.14 5.91 0.73
C ARG A 308 -14.38 4.45 0.34
N GLY A 309 -15.40 3.83 0.93
CA GLY A 309 -15.72 2.40 0.74
C GLY A 309 -15.13 1.48 1.82
N GLU A 310 -14.22 1.99 2.66
CA GLU A 310 -13.87 1.35 3.93
C GLU A 310 -15.02 1.52 4.93
N ASN A 311 -15.28 0.50 5.74
CA ASN A 311 -16.24 0.57 6.84
C ASN A 311 -15.48 0.73 8.16
N VAL A 312 -15.78 1.82 8.89
CA VAL A 312 -15.26 2.03 10.25
C VAL A 312 -16.16 1.30 11.24
N VAL A 313 -15.57 0.39 11.99
CA VAL A 313 -16.27 -0.37 13.03
C VAL A 313 -15.79 0.11 14.39
N VAL A 314 -16.75 0.38 15.27
CA VAL A 314 -16.52 0.98 16.58
C VAL A 314 -17.11 0.06 17.63
N CYS A 315 -16.25 -0.44 18.52
CA CYS A 315 -16.63 -1.39 19.54
C CYS A 315 -16.35 -0.81 20.92
N PRO A 316 -17.36 -0.16 21.54
CA PRO A 316 -17.24 0.36 22.88
C PRO A 316 -17.32 -0.76 23.92
N ASN A 317 -16.46 -0.71 24.94
CA ASN A 317 -16.57 -1.54 26.13
C ASN A 317 -16.67 -0.62 27.35
N LYS A 318 -17.92 -0.43 27.80
CA LYS A 318 -18.27 0.40 28.95
C LYS A 318 -18.77 -0.49 30.09
N SER A 319 -17.97 -0.60 31.14
CA SER A 319 -18.28 -1.28 32.40
C SER A 319 -17.73 -0.46 33.57
N GLU A 320 -18.09 -0.81 34.81
CA GLU A 320 -17.63 -0.09 36.00
C GLU A 320 -16.09 0.01 36.11
N GLY A 321 -15.37 -0.97 35.55
CA GLY A 321 -13.91 -1.05 35.52
C GLY A 321 -13.23 -0.65 34.21
N ASN A 322 -13.97 -0.55 33.10
CA ASN A 322 -13.41 -0.24 31.78
C ASN A 322 -14.29 0.78 31.06
N ASP A 323 -13.69 1.87 30.61
CA ASP A 323 -14.27 2.85 29.70
C ASP A 323 -13.30 3.02 28.53
N ASN A 324 -13.47 2.17 27.52
CA ASN A 324 -12.64 2.15 26.33
C ASN A 324 -13.45 1.93 25.04
N VAL A 325 -12.79 2.24 23.93
CA VAL A 325 -13.27 1.99 22.58
C VAL A 325 -12.14 1.40 21.75
N ALA A 326 -12.45 0.33 21.02
CA ALA A 326 -11.62 -0.18 19.94
C ALA A 326 -12.23 0.24 18.59
N VAL A 327 -11.40 0.66 17.65
CA VAL A 327 -11.81 1.04 16.30
C VAL A 327 -10.92 0.34 15.28
N TRP A 328 -11.53 -0.26 14.26
CA TRP A 328 -10.82 -0.80 13.11
C TRP A 328 -11.56 -0.46 11.81
N ILE A 329 -10.84 -0.68 10.71
CA ILE A 329 -11.37 -0.62 9.35
C ILE A 329 -11.56 -2.06 8.86
N GLY A 330 -12.79 -2.42 8.50
CA GLY A 330 -13.13 -3.74 7.96
C GLY A 330 -13.49 -3.69 6.47
N GLU A 331 -13.23 -4.79 5.76
CA GLU A 331 -13.74 -5.00 4.40
C GLU A 331 -15.11 -5.69 4.44
N GLY A 332 -16.13 -5.09 3.82
CA GLY A 332 -17.47 -5.68 3.69
C GLY A 332 -18.48 -5.30 4.78
N GLN A 333 -19.74 -5.74 4.63
CA GLN A 333 -20.88 -5.34 5.48
C GLN A 333 -20.96 -6.06 6.85
N ASN A 334 -20.07 -7.02 7.14
CA ASN A 334 -20.16 -7.91 8.31
C ASN A 334 -18.94 -7.80 9.25
N ALA A 335 -18.34 -6.62 9.38
CA ALA A 335 -17.30 -6.41 10.37
C ALA A 335 -17.95 -6.33 11.76
N GLU A 336 -18.21 -7.50 12.36
CA GLU A 336 -18.67 -7.64 13.74
C GLU A 336 -17.55 -7.34 14.73
N CYS A 337 -17.89 -6.96 15.97
CA CYS A 337 -16.92 -6.75 17.02
C CYS A 337 -16.13 -8.04 17.29
N ALA A 338 -14.97 -8.20 16.64
CA ALA A 338 -14.08 -9.33 16.87
C ALA A 338 -13.69 -9.33 18.36
N THR A 339 -13.94 -10.44 19.04
CA THR A 339 -13.85 -10.51 20.50
C THR A 339 -12.42 -10.47 21.03
N GLU A 340 -11.38 -10.65 20.21
CA GLU A 340 -10.01 -10.81 20.70
C GLU A 340 -8.96 -10.25 19.73
N GLY A 341 -8.18 -9.26 20.19
CA GLY A 341 -6.92 -8.82 19.57
C GLY A 341 -6.72 -7.29 19.50
N PRO A 342 -5.95 -6.66 20.40
CA PRO A 342 -5.66 -5.22 20.36
C PRO A 342 -4.70 -4.80 19.22
N TYR A 343 -4.08 -5.75 18.51
CA TYR A 343 -2.86 -5.50 17.76
C TYR A 343 -3.04 -4.97 16.32
N GLN A 344 -4.27 -4.71 15.88
CA GLN A 344 -4.55 -4.17 14.54
C GLN A 344 -5.65 -3.11 14.58
N SER A 345 -5.64 -2.25 15.61
CA SER A 345 -6.72 -1.31 15.87
C SER A 345 -6.24 0.00 16.48
N ILE A 346 -7.13 0.99 16.51
CA ILE A 346 -7.03 2.13 17.43
C ILE A 346 -7.72 1.71 18.72
N TYR A 347 -6.99 1.68 19.83
CA TYR A 347 -7.52 1.48 21.16
C TYR A 347 -7.42 2.77 21.97
N VAL A 348 -8.55 3.27 22.47
CA VAL A 348 -8.59 4.48 23.28
C VAL A 348 -9.31 4.20 24.58
N SER A 349 -8.74 4.62 25.71
CA SER A 349 -9.31 4.36 27.03
C SER A 349 -9.25 5.59 27.94
N LYS A 350 -10.36 5.91 28.58
CA LYS A 350 -10.47 6.89 29.67
C LYS A 350 -10.20 6.26 31.03
N LYS A 351 -10.53 4.98 31.16
CA LYS A 351 -10.39 4.20 32.39
C LYS A 351 -10.17 2.75 32.00
N ASN A 352 -9.08 2.16 32.46
CA ASN A 352 -8.84 0.74 32.30
C ASN A 352 -8.14 0.25 33.57
N ASN A 353 -8.69 -0.76 34.23
CA ASN A 353 -8.09 -1.31 35.44
C ASN A 353 -6.64 -1.79 35.26
N TYR A 354 -6.20 -2.01 34.01
CA TYR A 354 -4.90 -2.58 33.68
C TYR A 354 -3.92 -1.58 33.02
N VAL A 355 -4.41 -0.55 32.31
CA VAL A 355 -3.55 0.32 31.50
C VAL A 355 -4.04 1.77 31.51
N ASN A 356 -3.46 2.62 32.39
CA ASN A 356 -3.88 4.02 32.54
C ASN A 356 -2.80 5.03 32.09
N SER A 357 -1.61 4.56 31.75
CA SER A 357 -0.50 5.40 31.33
C SER A 357 0.35 4.71 30.26
N ILE A 358 1.19 5.50 29.58
CA ILE A 358 2.15 4.97 28.61
C ILE A 358 3.08 3.94 29.27
N ASP A 359 3.50 4.19 30.51
CA ASP A 359 4.38 3.28 31.24
C ASP A 359 3.66 2.02 31.73
N ASP A 360 2.37 2.08 32.05
CA ASP A 360 1.57 0.88 32.32
C ASP A 360 1.49 -0.01 31.09
N HIS A 361 1.26 0.59 29.92
CA HIS A 361 1.20 -0.14 28.64
C HIS A 361 2.52 -0.83 28.35
N VAL A 362 3.63 -0.10 28.48
CA VAL A 362 4.98 -0.67 28.29
C VAL A 362 5.27 -1.77 29.29
N ARG A 363 4.90 -1.59 30.56
CA ARG A 363 5.03 -2.64 31.59
C ARG A 363 4.21 -3.87 31.24
N GLN A 364 3.01 -3.70 30.69
CA GLN A 364 2.18 -4.82 30.25
C GLN A 364 2.82 -5.58 29.08
N LEU A 365 3.40 -4.88 28.10
CA LEU A 365 4.14 -5.51 27.00
C LEU A 365 5.39 -6.25 27.49
N GLN A 366 6.03 -5.75 28.55
CA GLN A 366 7.21 -6.38 29.16
C GLN A 366 6.87 -7.40 30.25
N ALA A 367 5.59 -7.58 30.60
CA ALA A 367 5.18 -8.51 31.64
C ALA A 367 5.39 -9.96 31.20
N SER A 368 5.59 -10.83 32.20
CA SER A 368 5.74 -12.27 31.99
C SER A 368 4.54 -12.83 31.20
N GLY A 369 4.83 -13.45 30.05
CA GLY A 369 3.83 -13.94 29.10
C GLY A 369 3.76 -13.15 27.79
N ASN A 370 4.21 -11.88 27.79
CA ASN A 370 4.33 -11.06 26.58
C ASN A 370 5.79 -10.87 26.14
N ASP A 371 6.70 -10.69 27.10
CA ASP A 371 8.17 -10.73 26.93
C ASP A 371 8.74 -9.93 25.74
N TYR A 372 8.16 -8.77 25.44
CA TYR A 372 8.66 -7.91 24.37
C TYR A 372 9.95 -7.17 24.77
N THR A 373 10.90 -7.17 23.85
CA THR A 373 12.00 -6.20 23.84
C THR A 373 11.51 -4.91 23.17
N ILE A 374 11.41 -3.83 23.95
CA ILE A 374 10.78 -2.56 23.53
C ILE A 374 11.81 -1.46 23.26
N THR A 375 11.63 -0.74 22.15
CA THR A 375 12.28 0.54 21.87
C THR A 375 11.23 1.67 21.85
N LYS A 376 11.53 2.79 22.51
CA LYS A 376 10.68 4.00 22.52
C LYS A 376 11.31 5.10 21.68
N GLN A 377 10.54 5.71 20.78
CA GLN A 377 10.94 6.90 20.01
C GLN A 377 9.99 8.06 20.30
N PRO A 378 10.46 9.23 20.76
CA PRO A 378 9.60 10.38 20.99
C PRO A 378 8.87 10.83 19.72
N VAL A 379 7.58 11.13 19.84
CA VAL A 379 6.73 11.62 18.74
C VAL A 379 5.72 12.63 19.27
N SER A 380 5.15 13.47 18.41
CA SER A 380 4.03 14.34 18.79
C SER A 380 2.94 14.34 17.72
N VAL A 381 1.68 14.44 18.15
CA VAL A 381 0.52 14.61 17.27
C VAL A 381 -0.43 15.63 17.90
N SER A 382 -0.94 16.58 17.11
CA SER A 382 -1.85 17.64 17.61
C SER A 382 -1.32 18.39 18.86
N GLY A 383 0.01 18.57 18.96
CA GLY A 383 0.65 19.20 20.13
C GLY A 383 0.73 18.33 21.38
N VAL A 384 0.35 17.05 21.31
CA VAL A 384 0.43 16.06 22.38
C VAL A 384 1.69 15.24 22.18
N SER A 385 2.58 15.21 23.19
CA SER A 385 3.76 14.36 23.19
C SER A 385 3.40 12.92 23.53
N GLY A 386 4.07 11.97 22.88
CA GLY A 386 3.92 10.54 23.11
C GLY A 386 5.15 9.77 22.62
N TYR A 387 4.98 8.48 22.42
CA TYR A 387 6.04 7.60 21.94
C TYR A 387 5.55 6.68 20.84
N ARG A 388 6.37 6.48 19.80
CA ARG A 388 6.31 5.29 18.96
C ARG A 388 7.01 4.15 19.71
N ILE A 389 6.31 3.04 19.87
CA ILE A 389 6.74 1.84 20.57
C ILE A 389 6.94 0.76 19.52
N ILE A 390 8.17 0.29 19.40
CA ILE A 390 8.53 -0.83 18.53
C ILE A 390 8.94 -1.98 19.43
N GLY A 391 8.28 -3.12 19.30
CA GLY A 391 8.51 -4.29 20.13
C GLY A 391 8.73 -5.54 19.29
N SER A 392 9.61 -6.41 19.77
CA SER A 392 9.81 -7.76 19.23
C SER A 392 9.87 -8.78 20.37
N ARG A 393 9.21 -9.93 20.20
CA ARG A 393 9.24 -11.04 21.15
C ARG A 393 10.10 -12.17 20.60
N ASP A 394 10.66 -12.99 21.50
CA ASP A 394 11.21 -14.29 21.11
C ASP A 394 10.11 -15.19 20.51
N PRO A 395 10.20 -15.60 19.23
CA PRO A 395 9.20 -16.43 18.57
C PRO A 395 9.12 -17.85 19.14
N SER A 396 10.08 -18.27 19.99
CA SER A 396 10.05 -19.57 20.67
C SER A 396 9.08 -19.63 21.84
N ILE A 397 8.53 -18.50 22.29
CA ILE A 397 7.53 -18.42 23.36
C ILE A 397 6.13 -18.56 22.74
N PRO A 398 5.40 -19.68 22.96
CA PRO A 398 4.09 -19.88 22.37
C PRO A 398 3.05 -19.00 23.08
N ALA A 399 2.54 -17.97 22.38
CA ALA A 399 1.36 -17.22 22.83
C ALA A 399 0.56 -16.67 21.64
N PRO A 400 -0.76 -16.42 21.82
CA PRO A 400 -1.68 -15.96 20.77
C PRO A 400 -1.49 -14.48 20.39
N ILE A 401 -0.27 -13.98 20.43
CA ILE A 401 0.10 -12.56 20.39
C ILE A 401 1.14 -12.36 19.29
N PRO A 402 1.11 -11.27 18.49
CA PRO A 402 2.01 -11.07 17.37
C PRO A 402 3.47 -10.97 17.79
N ASP A 403 4.38 -11.52 16.99
CA ASP A 403 5.82 -11.51 17.29
C ASP A 403 6.43 -10.10 17.28
N ASN A 404 5.79 -9.15 16.59
CA ASN A 404 6.24 -7.76 16.52
C ASN A 404 5.06 -6.79 16.69
N ILE A 405 5.35 -5.62 17.26
CA ILE A 405 4.41 -4.51 17.39
C ILE A 405 5.07 -3.20 16.91
N ASP A 406 4.29 -2.35 16.25
CA ASP A 406 4.67 -0.99 15.86
C ASP A 406 3.47 -0.07 16.07
N GLU A 407 3.47 0.64 17.20
CA GLU A 407 2.32 1.41 17.66
C GLU A 407 2.74 2.79 18.18
N TYR A 408 1.78 3.71 18.20
CA TYR A 408 1.94 5.07 18.69
C TYR A 408 1.07 5.26 19.92
N VAL A 409 1.69 5.68 21.01
CA VAL A 409 1.03 5.80 22.31
C VAL A 409 1.10 7.24 22.83
N PHE A 410 -0.07 7.78 23.16
CA PHE A 410 -0.24 9.15 23.66
C PHE A 410 -1.10 9.15 24.92
N SER A 411 -0.93 10.18 25.75
CA SER A 411 -1.81 10.44 26.88
C SER A 411 -2.19 11.92 26.93
N LYS A 412 -3.48 12.22 27.04
CA LYS A 412 -4.00 13.60 27.17
C LYS A 412 -5.25 13.58 28.04
N ASN A 413 -5.30 14.46 29.05
CA ASN A 413 -6.47 14.64 29.92
C ASN A 413 -7.00 13.32 30.54
N GLY A 414 -6.10 12.41 30.91
CA GLY A 414 -6.46 11.10 31.47
C GLY A 414 -6.94 10.07 30.45
N ILE A 415 -6.89 10.37 29.15
CA ILE A 415 -7.20 9.43 28.07
C ILE A 415 -5.88 8.87 27.52
N LEU A 416 -5.78 7.55 27.44
CA LEU A 416 -4.70 6.82 26.78
C LEU A 416 -5.13 6.44 25.36
N TYR A 417 -4.26 6.70 24.39
CA TYR A 417 -4.45 6.36 22.98
C TYR A 417 -3.33 5.40 22.58
N ILE A 418 -3.68 4.23 22.05
CA ILE A 418 -2.77 3.23 21.50
C ILE A 418 -3.19 3.01 20.05
N ILE A 419 -2.33 3.34 19.10
CA ILE A 419 -2.66 3.43 17.69
C ILE A 419 -1.66 2.60 16.91
N ASP A 420 -2.11 1.52 16.27
CA ASP A 420 -1.25 0.79 15.33
C ASP A 420 -0.73 1.71 14.20
N GLN A 421 0.50 1.47 13.74
CA GLN A 421 1.16 2.28 12.71
C GLN A 421 0.30 2.46 11.45
N SER A 422 -0.46 1.45 11.04
CA SER A 422 -1.32 1.52 9.84
C SER A 422 -2.45 2.55 9.98
N TYR A 423 -2.87 2.86 11.21
CA TYR A 423 -3.89 3.88 11.51
C TYR A 423 -3.28 5.25 11.79
N PHE A 424 -2.07 5.30 12.36
CA PHE A 424 -1.42 6.58 12.64
C PHE A 424 -1.18 7.39 11.37
N ASN A 425 -0.81 6.73 10.27
CA ASN A 425 -0.57 7.36 8.96
C ASN A 425 -1.84 7.90 8.29
N ARG A 426 -3.01 7.71 8.89
CA ARG A 426 -4.32 8.12 8.35
C ARG A 426 -4.79 9.46 8.89
N ASN A 427 -3.90 10.46 8.94
CA ASN A 427 -4.17 11.79 9.50
C ASN A 427 -4.78 11.74 10.90
N PHE A 428 -4.26 10.85 11.77
CA PHE A 428 -4.75 10.75 13.13
C PHE A 428 -4.54 12.08 13.89
N GLN A 429 -5.56 12.50 14.63
CA GLN A 429 -5.52 13.70 15.45
C GLN A 429 -6.11 13.43 16.83
N ILE A 430 -5.48 14.03 17.84
CA ILE A 430 -6.08 14.14 19.18
C ILE A 430 -6.77 15.50 19.25
N LEU A 431 -8.06 15.48 19.55
CA LEU A 431 -8.93 16.64 19.63
C LEU A 431 -8.77 17.33 21.00
N ASN A 432 -9.27 18.56 21.13
CA ASN A 432 -9.22 19.32 22.37
C ASN A 432 -10.37 19.01 23.32
#